data_AF-A0A3Q2HRQ8-F1
#
_entry.id   AF-A0A3Q2HRQ8-F1
#
_cell.length_a   1.000
_cell.length_b   1.000
_cell.length_c   1.000
_cell.angle_alpha   90.00
_cell.angle_beta   90.00
_cell.angle_gamma   90.00
#
_symmetry.space_group_name_H-M   'P 1'
#
loop_
_entity.id
_entity.type
_entity.pdbx_description
1 polymer ?
#
loop_
_entity_poly.entity_id
_entity_poly.type
_entity_poly.pdbx_seq_one_letter_code
_entity_poly.pdbx_strand_id
1 'polypeptide(L)'
;MPPPPPSFSSQGRAVVGEGRSHPCPSPLLESLLCRIDPLGRSHGPGLLPEPELGPPPRDYPGTLCSDPSAGKSGHLASEEGSCQPDKTKNAVTMTTSHQPQDRYKAVWLIFFMLGLGTLLPWNFFMTATQYFTNRLDQSQNVSSATELSKDIQTLAPPTAPSPERNSLSAIFNNVMTLCAMLPLLVFTCLNSFLHQRIPQAVRILGSLVAILLVFLFTAILVKVHLDALSFFVITMIKIMLINSFGAILQGSLFGLAGLLPASYTAPIMSGQGLAGLFASVAMICAIASGSELSTSAFGYFITACVVIILTIICYLGLPRLEFYRYYQQLKLEGPGEQETKLDLISKGEEPRAGKGESEVSAPNSKPTNKSHSIRAILKNILVPALSVCFVFTITIGMFPAVAAEVKSSIAGTSAWGNYFIPVSCFLIFNIFDWLGRSLTALTMWPGKDSRWLPTLVLARLVFVPLLLLCNVQPRRYLSVVFEHDAWYIFFMAAFAFSNGYLASLCMCFGPKKVKPAEAETAGAIMAFFLSLGLALGAVFSFLFRAIV
;
A
#
# COMPACT_ATOMS: atom_id res chain seq x y z
N MET A 1 -21.07 4.71 70.03
CA MET A 1 -22.31 5.09 70.74
C MET A 1 -22.55 6.58 70.53
N PRO A 2 -23.74 6.99 70.04
CA PRO A 2 -24.14 8.36 69.65
C PRO A 2 -24.73 9.12 70.88
N PRO A 3 -25.17 10.42 70.86
CA PRO A 3 -25.99 11.09 69.84
C PRO A 3 -25.70 12.59 69.48
N PRO A 4 -26.39 13.14 68.45
CA PRO A 4 -26.31 14.54 67.93
C PRO A 4 -27.53 15.37 68.41
N PRO A 5 -28.09 16.44 67.77
CA PRO A 5 -27.69 17.48 66.77
C PRO A 5 -28.00 18.93 67.36
N PRO A 6 -28.39 20.05 66.67
CA PRO A 6 -29.39 20.21 65.60
C PRO A 6 -29.04 21.11 64.38
N SER A 7 -29.83 20.87 63.34
CA SER A 7 -30.05 21.55 62.06
C SER A 7 -30.66 22.96 62.16
N PHE A 8 -30.48 23.81 61.14
CA PHE A 8 -31.60 24.56 60.54
C PHE A 8 -31.34 24.96 59.07
N SER A 9 -32.43 24.85 58.32
CA SER A 9 -32.69 25.04 56.89
C SER A 9 -32.82 26.51 56.45
N SER A 10 -32.64 26.83 55.15
CA SER A 10 -33.74 27.19 54.23
C SER A 10 -33.32 27.99 52.97
N GLN A 11 -33.96 27.64 51.85
CA GLN A 11 -34.48 28.49 50.78
C GLN A 11 -33.53 29.38 49.92
N GLY A 12 -33.41 29.01 48.64
CA GLY A 12 -34.28 29.56 47.58
C GLY A 12 -33.99 30.94 46.97
N ARG A 13 -33.79 30.90 45.63
CA ARG A 13 -34.01 31.91 44.57
C ARG A 13 -32.86 32.84 44.10
N ALA A 14 -32.65 32.70 42.79
CA ALA A 14 -31.88 33.48 41.81
C ALA A 14 -32.12 35.00 41.80
N VAL A 15 -31.11 35.77 41.32
CA VAL A 15 -31.08 36.51 40.03
C VAL A 15 -29.94 37.56 40.00
N VAL A 16 -29.05 37.42 38.99
CA VAL A 16 -28.33 38.43 38.17
C VAL A 16 -27.26 39.38 38.77
N GLY A 17 -26.09 39.39 38.12
CA GLY A 17 -25.35 40.62 37.75
C GLY A 17 -23.83 40.61 37.97
N GLU A 18 -23.07 40.90 36.90
CA GLU A 18 -21.61 41.20 36.85
C GLU A 18 -20.66 39.98 36.96
N GLY A 19 -19.71 39.70 36.06
CA GLY A 19 -18.96 40.53 35.13
C GLY A 19 -17.46 40.38 35.44
N ARG A 20 -16.71 39.52 34.72
CA ARG A 20 -15.22 39.39 34.64
C ARG A 20 -14.88 38.04 33.99
N SER A 21 -14.21 37.93 32.83
CA SER A 21 -12.87 38.37 32.39
C SER A 21 -12.10 37.11 31.99
N HIS A 22 -11.89 36.94 30.68
CA HIS A 22 -11.04 35.90 30.09
C HIS A 22 -9.56 36.12 30.49
N PRO A 23 -8.76 35.07 30.76
CA PRO A 23 -7.31 35.22 30.84
C PRO A 23 -6.67 35.11 29.45
N CYS A 24 -5.87 36.12 29.10
CA CYS A 24 -4.93 36.09 27.98
C CYS A 24 -3.76 35.14 28.25
N PRO A 25 -3.17 34.54 27.20
CA PRO A 25 -1.91 33.80 27.27
C PRO A 25 -0.69 34.73 27.17
N SER A 26 0.43 34.26 27.72
CA SER A 26 1.72 34.93 27.88
C SER A 26 2.54 35.12 26.58
N PRO A 27 3.46 36.11 26.54
CA PRO A 27 4.10 36.58 25.31
C PRO A 27 5.46 35.91 25.10
N LEU A 28 5.54 34.95 24.18
CA LEU A 28 6.83 34.41 23.69
C LEU A 28 6.77 33.90 22.24
N LEU A 29 5.70 34.23 21.52
CA LEU A 29 5.45 33.77 20.15
C LEU A 29 5.35 34.90 19.10
N GLU A 30 5.58 36.16 19.49
CA GLU A 30 5.52 37.31 18.58
C GLU A 30 6.88 37.79 18.03
N SER A 31 8.01 37.25 18.50
CA SER A 31 9.34 37.68 18.03
C SER A 31 9.87 36.95 16.79
N LEU A 32 9.13 36.00 16.21
CA LEU A 32 9.61 35.15 15.10
C LEU A 32 8.81 35.26 13.79
N LEU A 33 7.78 36.09 13.73
CA LEU A 33 6.92 36.23 12.54
C LEU A 33 6.87 37.65 11.95
N CYS A 34 7.70 38.58 12.40
CA CYS A 34 7.75 39.93 11.85
C CYS A 34 8.95 40.11 10.90
N ARG A 35 8.91 39.44 9.72
CA ARG A 35 9.82 39.81 8.61
C ARG A 35 9.42 39.32 7.23
N ILE A 36 8.16 39.44 6.81
CA ILE A 36 7.83 39.42 5.38
C ILE A 36 6.67 40.38 5.15
N ASP A 37 6.93 41.50 4.46
CA ASP A 37 5.88 42.25 3.77
C ASP A 37 6.35 42.55 2.32
N PRO A 38 5.44 42.54 1.32
CA PRO A 38 5.75 42.66 -0.11
C PRO A 38 5.36 44.05 -0.69
N LEU A 39 6.05 44.53 -1.74
CA LEU A 39 5.47 45.35 -2.85
C LEU A 39 6.54 45.93 -3.81
N GLY A 40 6.40 45.66 -5.11
CA GLY A 40 6.20 46.68 -6.17
C GLY A 40 7.34 47.58 -6.70
N ARG A 41 7.77 47.26 -7.95
CA ARG A 41 8.09 48.14 -9.13
C ARG A 41 9.27 49.15 -9.15
N SER A 42 10.16 48.85 -10.12
CA SER A 42 10.65 49.68 -11.25
C SER A 42 11.61 50.87 -11.04
N HIS A 43 12.85 50.72 -11.55
CA HIS A 43 13.52 51.64 -12.50
C HIS A 43 14.85 51.01 -13.01
N GLY A 44 15.06 50.94 -14.34
CA GLY A 44 16.40 50.75 -14.96
C GLY A 44 17.06 52.11 -15.27
N PRO A 45 18.18 52.21 -16.03
CA PRO A 45 18.99 51.16 -16.68
C PRO A 45 20.52 51.26 -16.38
N GLY A 46 21.29 50.23 -16.75
CA GLY A 46 22.77 50.25 -16.71
C GLY A 46 23.36 49.05 -17.47
N LEU A 47 24.38 49.31 -18.29
CA LEU A 47 24.91 48.52 -19.41
C LEU A 47 25.50 47.11 -19.07
N LEU A 48 25.45 46.24 -20.10
CA LEU A 48 26.23 45.01 -20.39
C LEU A 48 27.77 45.16 -20.18
N PRO A 49 28.60 44.08 -20.15
CA PRO A 49 28.44 42.80 -20.88
C PRO A 49 28.81 41.49 -20.13
N GLU A 50 28.51 40.36 -20.81
CA GLU A 50 28.80 38.96 -20.46
C GLU A 50 29.71 38.34 -21.57
N PRO A 51 30.20 37.08 -21.46
CA PRO A 51 31.47 36.66 -20.86
C PRO A 51 32.49 36.07 -21.89
N GLU A 52 33.77 35.96 -21.50
CA GLU A 52 34.81 35.25 -22.29
C GLU A 52 34.87 33.74 -21.99
N LEU A 53 34.84 32.93 -23.05
CA LEU A 53 35.12 31.49 -23.04
C LEU A 53 36.40 31.24 -23.88
N GLY A 54 37.39 30.55 -23.31
CA GLY A 54 38.70 30.31 -23.91
C GLY A 54 38.73 29.35 -25.11
N PRO A 55 39.89 29.25 -25.81
CA PRO A 55 39.97 28.67 -27.16
C PRO A 55 40.20 27.15 -27.19
N PRO A 56 39.90 26.47 -28.32
CA PRO A 56 40.10 25.04 -28.50
C PRO A 56 41.48 24.71 -29.12
N PRO A 57 41.99 23.47 -28.97
CA PRO A 57 43.24 23.06 -29.60
C PRO A 57 43.05 22.61 -31.07
N ARG A 58 44.10 22.86 -31.86
CA ARG A 58 44.31 22.41 -33.25
C ARG A 58 44.93 21.01 -33.29
N ASP A 59 44.57 20.22 -34.30
CA ASP A 59 45.53 19.67 -35.29
C ASP A 59 44.83 19.00 -36.50
N TYR A 60 45.41 19.25 -37.69
CA TYR A 60 45.09 18.79 -39.05
C TYR A 60 45.97 17.56 -39.42
N PRO A 61 45.90 16.87 -40.61
CA PRO A 61 45.53 17.35 -41.96
C PRO A 61 44.55 16.46 -42.76
N GLY A 62 43.65 17.03 -43.56
CA GLY A 62 43.79 17.21 -45.02
C GLY A 62 42.79 16.28 -45.76
N THR A 63 41.92 16.73 -46.66
CA THR A 63 42.21 16.90 -48.10
C THR A 63 40.97 17.45 -48.82
N LEU A 64 41.20 18.51 -49.62
CA LEU A 64 40.52 19.08 -50.80
C LEU A 64 38.98 19.17 -50.95
N CYS A 65 38.59 20.41 -51.29
CA CYS A 65 37.35 20.89 -51.93
C CYS A 65 36.99 20.21 -53.25
N SER A 66 35.70 20.32 -53.62
CA SER A 66 35.24 20.85 -54.93
C SER A 66 33.74 21.19 -54.85
N ASP A 67 33.37 22.45 -55.14
CA ASP A 67 31.99 22.89 -55.45
C ASP A 67 31.46 22.20 -56.74
N PRO A 68 30.16 22.34 -57.08
CA PRO A 68 29.84 23.41 -58.01
C PRO A 68 28.51 24.16 -57.76
N SER A 69 28.55 25.38 -58.30
CA SER A 69 27.57 26.44 -58.42
C SER A 69 26.40 26.21 -59.39
N ALA A 70 25.40 27.07 -59.22
CA ALA A 70 24.12 27.23 -59.93
C ALA A 70 24.17 27.49 -61.46
N GLY A 71 23.03 27.24 -62.13
CA GLY A 71 22.79 27.67 -63.52
C GLY A 71 21.33 27.53 -64.02
N LYS A 72 20.57 28.64 -63.94
CA LYS A 72 19.60 29.29 -64.88
C LYS A 72 18.52 28.54 -65.72
N SER A 73 17.39 29.30 -65.86
CA SER A 73 16.40 29.40 -66.97
C SER A 73 15.21 28.42 -66.92
N GLY A 74 13.93 28.73 -67.15
CA GLY A 74 13.19 29.89 -67.66
C GLY A 74 11.98 29.40 -68.50
N HIS A 75 10.82 30.10 -68.44
CA HIS A 75 9.65 30.10 -69.35
C HIS A 75 8.31 29.36 -69.04
N LEU A 76 7.26 29.92 -69.67
CA LEU A 76 5.83 30.06 -69.34
C LEU A 76 4.86 28.96 -69.88
N ALA A 77 3.72 28.83 -69.17
CA ALA A 77 2.31 28.74 -69.62
C ALA A 77 1.71 27.52 -70.41
N SER A 78 0.64 26.99 -69.80
CA SER A 78 -0.71 26.62 -70.32
C SER A 78 -1.02 25.33 -71.12
N GLU A 79 -2.18 24.76 -70.71
CA GLU A 79 -3.19 23.92 -71.41
C GLU A 79 -3.18 22.37 -71.35
N GLU A 80 -4.25 21.87 -70.68
CA GLU A 80 -5.18 20.74 -70.94
C GLU A 80 -4.71 19.34 -71.39
N GLY A 81 -5.25 18.30 -70.71
CA GLY A 81 -5.59 17.03 -71.38
C GLY A 81 -5.51 15.71 -70.60
N SER A 82 -6.67 15.24 -70.13
CA SER A 82 -7.12 13.82 -70.08
C SER A 82 -6.89 12.91 -68.84
N CYS A 83 -7.91 12.06 -68.65
CA CYS A 83 -8.29 11.24 -67.52
C CYS A 83 -7.63 9.85 -67.45
N GLN A 84 -7.34 9.33 -66.24
CA GLN A 84 -7.91 8.08 -65.68
C GLN A 84 -7.34 7.78 -64.27
N PRO A 85 -8.06 7.00 -63.42
CA PRO A 85 -7.91 7.04 -61.97
C PRO A 85 -6.79 6.10 -61.49
N ASP A 86 -5.82 6.65 -60.78
CA ASP A 86 -4.78 5.86 -60.13
C ASP A 86 -5.27 5.35 -58.78
N LYS A 87 -5.07 4.06 -58.55
CA LYS A 87 -5.48 3.35 -57.34
C LYS A 87 -4.74 3.93 -56.15
N THR A 88 -5.48 4.47 -55.19
CA THR A 88 -4.96 4.86 -53.87
C THR A 88 -4.40 3.62 -53.17
N LYS A 89 -3.12 3.33 -53.37
CA LYS A 89 -2.34 2.50 -52.47
C LYS A 89 -2.19 3.33 -51.20
N ASN A 90 -3.03 3.05 -50.20
CA ASN A 90 -2.76 3.41 -48.83
C ASN A 90 -1.48 2.70 -48.39
N ALA A 91 -0.33 3.30 -48.70
CA ALA A 91 0.92 3.00 -48.06
C ALA A 91 0.73 3.36 -46.59
N VAL A 92 0.38 2.37 -45.78
CA VAL A 92 0.50 2.47 -44.33
C VAL A 92 1.99 2.63 -44.05
N THR A 93 2.41 3.87 -43.87
CA THR A 93 3.72 4.22 -43.35
C THR A 93 3.86 3.48 -42.02
N MET A 94 4.68 2.42 -42.02
CA MET A 94 5.16 1.74 -40.82
C MET A 94 5.98 2.77 -40.02
N THR A 95 5.29 3.55 -39.20
CA THR A 95 5.93 4.37 -38.19
C THR A 95 6.45 3.40 -37.13
N THR A 96 7.77 3.37 -36.97
CA THR A 96 8.45 2.78 -35.83
C THR A 96 7.76 3.30 -34.56
N SER A 97 6.92 2.47 -33.93
CA SER A 97 6.12 2.87 -32.79
C SER A 97 7.04 3.20 -31.61
N HIS A 98 7.29 4.49 -31.42
CA HIS A 98 8.02 5.00 -30.27
C HIS A 98 7.18 4.68 -29.02
N GLN A 99 7.74 3.92 -28.08
CA GLN A 99 7.07 3.62 -26.82
C GLN A 99 6.61 4.94 -26.17
N PRO A 100 5.30 5.13 -25.90
CA PRO A 100 4.81 6.38 -25.35
C PRO A 100 5.42 6.61 -23.98
N GLN A 101 5.75 7.87 -23.67
CA GLN A 101 6.26 8.26 -22.36
C GLN A 101 5.08 8.58 -21.43
N ASP A 102 5.17 8.16 -20.16
CA ASP A 102 4.18 8.50 -19.13
C ASP A 102 4.28 10.00 -18.75
N ARG A 103 3.53 10.83 -19.49
CA ARG A 103 3.48 12.28 -19.30
C ARG A 103 3.04 12.60 -17.86
N TYR A 104 3.79 13.47 -17.19
CA TYR A 104 3.60 13.86 -15.79
C TYR A 104 3.63 12.70 -14.78
N LYS A 105 4.12 11.51 -15.16
CA LYS A 105 4.06 10.31 -14.31
C LYS A 105 2.64 10.00 -13.82
N ALA A 106 1.62 10.33 -14.63
CA ALA A 106 0.23 10.21 -14.25
C ALA A 106 -0.18 8.76 -13.98
N VAL A 107 0.27 7.81 -14.82
CA VAL A 107 -0.02 6.38 -14.59
C VAL A 107 0.69 5.90 -13.33
N TRP A 108 1.93 6.32 -13.11
CA TRP A 108 2.70 5.99 -11.91
C TRP A 108 1.98 6.48 -10.64
N LEU A 109 1.47 7.72 -10.63
CA LEU A 109 0.75 8.30 -9.51
C LEU A 109 -0.61 7.61 -9.27
N ILE A 110 -1.31 7.21 -10.34
CA ILE A 110 -2.54 6.42 -10.18
C ILE A 110 -2.23 5.06 -9.55
N PHE A 111 -1.15 4.39 -9.95
CA PHE A 111 -0.73 3.11 -9.35
C PHE A 111 -0.33 3.27 -7.89
N PHE A 112 0.30 4.40 -7.54
CA PHE A 112 0.55 4.79 -6.16
C PHE A 112 -0.76 4.95 -5.36
N MET A 113 -1.74 5.68 -5.89
CA MET A 113 -3.05 5.85 -5.26
C MET A 113 -3.83 4.55 -5.14
N LEU A 114 -3.72 3.64 -6.12
CA LEU A 114 -4.29 2.30 -6.05
C LEU A 114 -3.68 1.49 -4.91
N GLY A 115 -2.35 1.56 -4.74
CA GLY A 115 -1.66 0.99 -3.59
C GLY A 115 -2.19 1.52 -2.26
N LEU A 116 -2.30 2.85 -2.14
CA LEU A 116 -2.84 3.52 -0.95
C LEU A 116 -4.27 3.04 -0.63
N GLY A 117 -5.15 3.03 -1.61
CA GLY A 117 -6.55 2.61 -1.46
C GLY A 117 -6.74 1.14 -1.12
N THR A 118 -5.75 0.28 -1.39
CA THR A 118 -5.84 -1.15 -1.03
C THR A 118 -5.67 -1.42 0.47
N LEU A 119 -4.73 -0.74 1.12
CA LEU A 119 -4.37 -1.05 2.51
C LEU A 119 -4.82 0.00 3.52
N LEU A 120 -5.02 1.27 3.12
CA LEU A 120 -5.41 2.31 4.08
C LEU A 120 -6.70 1.99 4.83
N PRO A 121 -7.78 1.51 4.18
CA PRO A 121 -8.99 1.12 4.89
C PRO A 121 -8.73 0.03 5.93
N TRP A 122 -8.01 -1.03 5.55
CA TRP A 122 -7.69 -2.13 6.46
C TRP A 122 -6.77 -1.69 7.61
N ASN A 123 -5.76 -0.86 7.34
CA ASN A 123 -4.86 -0.34 8.37
C ASN A 123 -5.60 0.54 9.39
N PHE A 124 -6.55 1.36 8.94
CA PHE A 124 -7.44 2.11 9.82
C PHE A 124 -8.37 1.22 10.63
N PHE A 125 -8.88 0.14 10.03
CA PHE A 125 -9.67 -0.86 10.76
C PHE A 125 -8.85 -1.52 11.88
N MET A 126 -7.62 -1.96 11.58
CA MET A 126 -6.68 -2.51 12.56
C MET A 126 -6.34 -1.50 13.66
N THR A 127 -6.15 -0.23 13.30
CA THR A 127 -5.89 0.86 14.27
C THR A 127 -7.08 1.08 15.20
N ALA A 128 -8.31 0.89 14.70
CA ALA A 128 -9.54 0.97 15.49
C ALA A 128 -9.78 -0.24 16.41
N THR A 129 -8.86 -1.20 16.53
CA THR A 129 -9.03 -2.39 17.39
C THR A 129 -9.40 -2.03 18.83
N GLN A 130 -8.76 -1.00 19.40
CA GLN A 130 -9.06 -0.54 20.77
C GLN A 130 -10.50 -0.05 20.91
N TYR A 131 -11.08 0.55 19.87
CA TYR A 131 -12.48 0.94 19.84
C TYR A 131 -13.39 -0.29 19.91
N PHE A 132 -13.11 -1.33 19.11
CA PHE A 132 -13.93 -2.53 19.07
C PHE A 132 -13.91 -3.30 20.40
N THR A 133 -12.74 -3.49 21.00
CA THR A 133 -12.60 -4.19 22.28
C THR A 133 -13.27 -3.42 23.41
N ASN A 134 -13.03 -2.10 23.50
CA ASN A 134 -13.64 -1.27 24.54
C ASN A 134 -15.18 -1.24 24.43
N ARG A 135 -15.71 -1.19 23.20
CA ARG A 135 -17.16 -1.24 22.97
C ARG A 135 -17.77 -2.58 23.40
N LEU A 136 -17.09 -3.70 23.15
CA LEU A 136 -17.54 -5.02 23.59
C LEU A 136 -17.58 -5.11 25.13
N ASP A 137 -16.57 -4.57 25.80
CA ASP A 137 -16.51 -4.55 27.27
C ASP A 137 -17.64 -3.69 27.87
N GLN A 138 -17.92 -2.51 27.31
CA GLN A 138 -18.99 -1.63 27.79
C GLN A 138 -20.39 -2.24 27.60
N SER A 139 -20.66 -2.88 26.45
CA SER A 139 -21.96 -3.50 26.18
C SER A 139 -22.27 -4.68 27.11
N GLN A 140 -21.25 -5.41 27.58
CA GLN A 140 -21.40 -6.49 28.58
C GLN A 140 -21.73 -5.96 29.99
N ASN A 141 -21.20 -4.79 30.35
CA ASN A 141 -21.45 -4.18 31.66
C ASN A 141 -22.90 -3.67 31.78
N VAL A 142 -23.46 -3.09 30.72
CA VAL A 142 -24.84 -2.56 30.71
C VAL A 142 -25.90 -3.67 30.73
N SER A 143 -25.67 -4.76 30.00
CA SER A 143 -26.53 -5.95 30.05
C SER A 143 -26.51 -6.60 31.45
N SER A 144 -25.34 -6.61 32.11
CA SER A 144 -25.20 -7.09 33.50
C SER A 144 -25.89 -6.19 34.53
N ALA A 145 -25.83 -4.86 34.37
CA ALA A 145 -26.55 -3.92 35.26
C ALA A 145 -28.07 -4.06 35.14
N THR A 146 -28.57 -4.36 33.95
CA THR A 146 -30.01 -4.55 33.70
C THR A 146 -30.53 -5.85 34.31
N GLU A 147 -29.71 -6.90 34.38
CA GLU A 147 -30.04 -8.16 35.08
C GLU A 147 -29.91 -8.04 36.60
N LEU A 148 -28.91 -7.31 37.11
CA LEU A 148 -28.78 -7.07 38.56
C LEU A 148 -29.96 -6.25 39.12
N SER A 149 -30.61 -5.42 38.31
CA SER A 149 -31.83 -4.71 38.69
C SER A 149 -33.12 -5.54 38.60
N LYS A 150 -33.09 -6.77 38.06
CA LYS A 150 -34.25 -7.67 38.03
C LYS A 150 -34.29 -8.71 39.16
N ASP A 151 -33.19 -8.90 39.88
CA ASP A 151 -33.10 -9.85 40.99
C ASP A 151 -33.08 -9.16 42.37
N ILE A 152 -34.18 -8.48 42.71
CA ILE A 152 -34.61 -8.34 44.11
C ILE A 152 -35.95 -9.07 44.24
N GLN A 153 -35.91 -10.40 44.20
CA GLN A 153 -36.77 -11.34 44.95
C GLN A 153 -36.61 -12.75 44.41
N THR A 154 -35.85 -13.60 45.09
CA THR A 154 -36.25 -14.91 45.67
C THR A 154 -35.00 -15.77 45.96
N LEU A 155 -35.00 -16.42 47.13
CA LEU A 155 -33.92 -17.25 47.67
C LEU A 155 -33.66 -18.51 46.82
N ALA A 156 -32.40 -18.74 46.40
CA ALA A 156 -31.84 -20.07 46.07
C ALA A 156 -30.28 -20.05 46.15
N PRO A 157 -29.61 -21.19 46.46
CA PRO A 157 -28.19 -21.21 46.86
C PRO A 157 -27.20 -21.00 45.69
N PRO A 158 -25.93 -20.67 45.98
CA PRO A 158 -25.00 -20.14 44.98
C PRO A 158 -24.54 -21.27 44.06
N THR A 159 -25.12 -21.32 42.86
CA THR A 159 -24.56 -22.12 41.77
C THR A 159 -23.54 -21.25 41.05
N ALA A 160 -22.36 -21.83 40.80
CA ALA A 160 -21.13 -21.18 40.35
C ALA A 160 -21.32 -20.14 39.23
N PRO A 161 -20.53 -19.05 39.21
CA PRO A 161 -20.59 -18.06 38.15
C PRO A 161 -20.16 -18.67 36.80
N SER A 162 -21.01 -18.49 35.79
CA SER A 162 -20.75 -18.92 34.41
C SER A 162 -19.53 -18.16 33.82
N PRO A 163 -18.60 -18.85 33.14
CA PRO A 163 -17.34 -18.27 32.67
C PRO A 163 -17.42 -17.50 31.33
N GLU A 164 -18.60 -17.31 30.73
CA GLU A 164 -18.73 -16.72 29.39
C GLU A 164 -18.56 -15.18 29.35
N ARG A 165 -18.66 -14.51 30.51
CA ARG A 165 -18.84 -13.05 30.65
C ARG A 165 -17.63 -12.16 30.30
N ASN A 166 -16.41 -12.71 30.21
CA ASN A 166 -15.18 -11.96 29.88
C ASN A 166 -14.52 -12.39 28.53
N SER A 167 -15.24 -13.14 27.70
CA SER A 167 -14.61 -13.89 26.59
C SER A 167 -14.47 -13.11 25.27
N LEU A 168 -15.46 -12.30 24.85
CA LEU A 168 -15.52 -11.76 23.49
C LEU A 168 -14.40 -10.75 23.15
N SER A 169 -14.11 -9.81 24.04
CA SER A 169 -13.03 -8.84 23.87
C SER A 169 -11.65 -9.51 23.86
N ALA A 170 -11.46 -10.52 24.72
CA ALA A 170 -10.22 -11.30 24.80
C ALA A 170 -9.96 -12.13 23.53
N ILE A 171 -11.00 -12.74 22.93
CA ILE A 171 -10.86 -13.51 21.69
C ILE A 171 -10.87 -12.65 20.43
N PHE A 172 -11.25 -11.36 20.52
CA PHE A 172 -11.48 -10.49 19.37
C PHE A 172 -10.28 -10.43 18.40
N ASN A 173 -9.07 -10.24 18.91
CA ASN A 173 -7.87 -10.17 18.07
C ASN A 173 -7.57 -11.49 17.36
N ASN A 174 -7.78 -12.61 18.05
CA ASN A 174 -7.53 -13.95 17.49
C ASN A 174 -8.56 -14.27 16.41
N VAL A 175 -9.84 -13.99 16.67
CA VAL A 175 -10.93 -14.22 15.70
C VAL A 175 -10.83 -13.25 14.53
N MET A 176 -10.52 -11.97 14.76
CA MET A 176 -10.22 -11.01 13.69
C MET A 176 -9.11 -11.54 12.77
N THR A 177 -8.01 -12.02 13.35
CA THR A 177 -6.88 -12.55 12.58
C THR A 177 -7.31 -13.74 11.73
N LEU A 178 -8.08 -14.68 12.29
CA LEU A 178 -8.62 -15.83 11.56
C LEU A 178 -9.55 -15.38 10.41
N CYS A 179 -10.51 -14.51 10.71
CA CYS A 179 -11.48 -13.96 9.76
C CYS A 179 -10.83 -13.07 8.70
N ALA A 180 -9.64 -12.51 8.94
CA ALA A 180 -8.89 -11.76 7.95
C ALA A 180 -8.04 -12.67 7.07
N MET A 181 -7.21 -13.52 7.68
CA MET A 181 -6.19 -14.30 6.95
C MET A 181 -6.80 -15.42 6.11
N LEU A 182 -7.84 -16.11 6.61
CA LEU A 182 -8.44 -17.24 5.90
C LEU A 182 -9.11 -16.79 4.58
N PRO A 183 -10.00 -15.79 4.56
CA PRO A 183 -10.58 -15.31 3.31
C PRO A 183 -9.53 -14.67 2.40
N LEU A 184 -8.56 -13.93 2.96
CA LEU A 184 -7.47 -13.34 2.19
C LEU A 184 -6.71 -14.42 1.40
N LEU A 185 -6.36 -15.54 2.05
CA LEU A 185 -5.63 -16.65 1.43
C LEU A 185 -6.49 -17.38 0.38
N VAL A 186 -7.74 -17.70 0.72
CA VAL A 186 -8.66 -18.41 -0.19
C VAL A 186 -8.92 -17.59 -1.44
N PHE A 187 -9.29 -16.32 -1.32
CA PHE A 187 -9.63 -15.50 -2.47
C PHE A 187 -8.41 -15.08 -3.30
N THR A 188 -7.21 -14.94 -2.72
CA THR A 188 -5.99 -14.71 -3.52
C THR A 188 -5.59 -15.96 -4.31
N CYS A 189 -5.76 -17.15 -3.71
CA CYS A 189 -5.59 -18.42 -4.41
C CYS A 189 -6.58 -18.55 -5.56
N LEU A 190 -7.89 -18.37 -5.29
CA LEU A 190 -8.94 -18.44 -6.30
C LEU A 190 -8.72 -17.42 -7.43
N ASN A 191 -8.34 -16.17 -7.10
CA ASN A 191 -8.05 -15.14 -8.11
C ASN A 191 -6.88 -15.57 -9.01
N SER A 192 -5.86 -16.26 -8.48
CA SER A 192 -4.73 -16.76 -9.28
C SER A 192 -5.14 -17.77 -10.35
N PHE A 193 -6.25 -18.49 -10.19
CA PHE A 193 -6.78 -19.43 -11.18
C PHE A 193 -7.94 -18.86 -12.02
N LEU A 194 -8.80 -18.05 -11.41
CA LEU A 194 -10.05 -17.58 -12.01
C LEU A 194 -9.96 -16.17 -12.60
N HIS A 195 -8.81 -15.48 -12.47
CA HIS A 195 -8.66 -14.11 -12.96
C HIS A 195 -8.96 -13.93 -14.46
N GLN A 196 -8.72 -14.97 -15.27
CA GLN A 196 -8.96 -14.94 -16.72
C GLN A 196 -10.46 -14.94 -17.08
N ARG A 197 -11.33 -15.41 -16.17
CA ARG A 197 -12.78 -15.53 -16.42
C ARG A 197 -13.53 -14.23 -16.21
N ILE A 198 -13.01 -13.34 -15.36
CA ILE A 198 -13.70 -12.10 -14.95
C ILE A 198 -12.89 -10.90 -15.44
N PRO A 199 -13.52 -9.96 -16.18
CA PRO A 199 -12.84 -8.75 -16.64
C PRO A 199 -12.16 -8.01 -15.49
N GLN A 200 -10.92 -7.57 -15.73
CA GLN A 200 -10.09 -6.93 -14.71
C GLN A 200 -10.75 -5.67 -14.13
N ALA A 201 -11.45 -4.89 -14.94
CA ALA A 201 -12.19 -3.71 -14.48
C ALA A 201 -13.29 -4.07 -13.49
N VAL A 202 -14.02 -5.16 -13.72
CA VAL A 202 -15.05 -5.65 -12.79
C VAL A 202 -14.41 -6.12 -11.48
N ARG A 203 -13.27 -6.82 -11.55
CA ARG A 203 -12.55 -7.28 -10.35
C ARG A 203 -12.06 -6.11 -9.48
N ILE A 204 -11.40 -5.11 -10.09
CA ILE A 204 -10.83 -3.97 -9.34
C ILE A 204 -11.94 -3.03 -8.86
N LEU A 205 -12.79 -2.53 -9.78
CA LEU A 205 -13.84 -1.56 -9.44
C LEU A 205 -14.91 -2.18 -8.54
N GLY A 206 -15.34 -3.41 -8.82
CA GLY A 206 -16.30 -4.13 -8.00
C GLY A 206 -15.79 -4.36 -6.57
N SER A 207 -14.52 -4.73 -6.41
CA SER A 207 -13.92 -4.89 -5.08
C SER A 207 -13.82 -3.56 -4.33
N LEU A 208 -13.41 -2.47 -4.99
CA LEU A 208 -13.37 -1.13 -4.37
C LEU A 208 -14.75 -0.66 -3.92
N VAL A 209 -15.79 -0.84 -4.75
CA VAL A 209 -17.17 -0.49 -4.39
C VAL A 209 -17.67 -1.34 -3.23
N ALA A 210 -17.41 -2.66 -3.23
CA ALA A 210 -17.80 -3.54 -2.14
C ALA A 210 -17.12 -3.14 -0.81
N ILE A 211 -15.82 -2.85 -0.83
CA ILE A 211 -15.09 -2.38 0.35
C ILE A 211 -15.66 -1.04 0.83
N LEU A 212 -15.94 -0.09 -0.08
CA LEU A 212 -16.56 1.19 0.25
C LEU A 212 -17.89 1.01 1.00
N LEU A 213 -18.78 0.13 0.49
CA LEU A 213 -20.07 -0.13 1.13
C LEU A 213 -19.92 -0.73 2.53
N VAL A 214 -18.97 -1.66 2.71
CA VAL A 214 -18.69 -2.26 4.02
C VAL A 214 -18.12 -1.24 5.01
N PHE A 215 -17.24 -0.34 4.57
CA PHE A 215 -16.70 0.73 5.42
C PHE A 215 -17.75 1.79 5.76
N LEU A 216 -18.62 2.15 4.81
CA LEU A 216 -19.74 3.05 5.07
C LEU A 216 -20.70 2.45 6.10
N PHE A 217 -21.03 1.16 5.94
CA PHE A 217 -21.82 0.42 6.92
C PHE A 217 -21.12 0.35 8.29
N THR A 218 -19.79 0.19 8.32
CA THR A 218 -19.01 0.21 9.56
C THR A 218 -19.08 1.57 10.25
N ALA A 219 -18.98 2.68 9.50
CA ALA A 219 -19.12 4.03 10.04
C ALA A 219 -20.52 4.29 10.63
N ILE A 220 -21.59 3.82 9.96
CA ILE A 220 -22.96 3.90 10.48
C ILE A 220 -23.07 3.12 11.79
N LEU A 221 -22.51 1.91 11.82
CA LEU A 221 -22.57 1.01 12.96
C LEU A 221 -21.86 1.58 14.20
N VAL A 222 -20.93 2.54 14.04
CA VAL A 222 -20.35 3.29 15.17
C VAL A 222 -21.41 4.06 15.95
N LYS A 223 -22.44 4.59 15.28
CA LYS A 223 -23.49 5.43 15.88
C LYS A 223 -24.74 4.65 16.33
N VAL A 224 -24.91 3.43 15.83
CA VAL A 224 -26.08 2.58 16.15
C VAL A 224 -25.80 1.77 17.41
N HIS A 225 -26.76 1.72 18.34
CA HIS A 225 -26.68 0.86 19.53
C HIS A 225 -27.01 -0.59 19.14
N LEU A 226 -26.11 -1.52 19.47
CA LEU A 226 -26.20 -2.95 19.18
C LEU A 226 -25.72 -3.72 20.40
N ASP A 227 -26.32 -4.89 20.62
CA ASP A 227 -25.86 -5.83 21.63
C ASP A 227 -24.46 -6.38 21.30
N ALA A 228 -23.68 -6.78 22.32
CA ALA A 228 -22.28 -7.16 22.21
C ALA A 228 -22.05 -8.33 21.24
N LEU A 229 -22.85 -9.39 21.35
CA LEU A 229 -22.71 -10.57 20.47
C LEU A 229 -23.09 -10.25 19.03
N SER A 230 -24.16 -9.47 18.83
CA SER A 230 -24.57 -9.01 17.50
C SER A 230 -23.51 -8.12 16.87
N PHE A 231 -22.96 -7.16 17.63
CA PHE A 231 -21.87 -6.30 17.19
C PHE A 231 -20.62 -7.10 16.82
N PHE A 232 -20.25 -8.10 17.63
CA PHE A 232 -19.12 -8.98 17.38
C PHE A 232 -19.28 -9.76 16.07
N VAL A 233 -20.39 -10.49 15.91
CA VAL A 233 -20.65 -11.32 14.72
C VAL A 233 -20.71 -10.49 13.45
N ILE A 234 -21.44 -9.36 13.48
CA ILE A 234 -21.51 -8.44 12.33
C ILE A 234 -20.13 -7.89 11.99
N THR A 235 -19.30 -7.58 12.99
CA THR A 235 -17.94 -7.09 12.79
C THR A 235 -17.05 -8.15 12.14
N MET A 236 -17.14 -9.41 12.58
CA MET A 236 -16.38 -10.52 11.97
C MET A 236 -16.80 -10.79 10.53
N ILE A 237 -18.10 -10.77 10.23
CA ILE A 237 -18.60 -10.90 8.84
C ILE A 237 -18.02 -9.80 7.95
N LYS A 238 -18.01 -8.55 8.42
CA LYS A 238 -17.42 -7.43 7.66
C LYS A 238 -15.92 -7.62 7.44
N ILE A 239 -15.17 -8.07 8.45
CA ILE A 239 -13.73 -8.37 8.32
C ILE A 239 -13.51 -9.42 7.22
N MET A 240 -14.33 -10.48 7.17
CA MET A 240 -14.25 -11.50 6.13
C MET A 240 -14.52 -10.91 4.75
N LEU A 241 -15.54 -10.05 4.61
CA LEU A 241 -15.86 -9.39 3.33
C LEU A 241 -14.72 -8.46 2.88
N ILE A 242 -14.19 -7.62 3.78
CA ILE A 242 -13.08 -6.71 3.50
C ILE A 242 -11.87 -7.47 2.98
N ASN A 243 -11.50 -8.58 3.63
CA ASN A 243 -10.34 -9.37 3.23
C ASN A 243 -10.59 -10.20 1.97
N SER A 244 -11.83 -10.63 1.72
CA SER A 244 -12.22 -11.34 0.48
C SER A 244 -12.10 -10.42 -0.75
N PHE A 245 -12.73 -9.24 -0.69
CA PHE A 245 -12.62 -8.26 -1.78
C PHE A 245 -11.23 -7.63 -1.84
N GLY A 246 -10.56 -7.46 -0.69
CA GLY A 246 -9.17 -7.03 -0.62
C GLY A 246 -8.21 -7.98 -1.34
N ALA A 247 -8.40 -9.30 -1.17
CA ALA A 247 -7.65 -10.32 -1.90
C ALA A 247 -7.82 -10.21 -3.42
N ILE A 248 -9.06 -10.05 -3.88
CA ILE A 248 -9.37 -9.91 -5.31
C ILE A 248 -8.71 -8.63 -5.84
N LEU A 249 -8.92 -7.50 -5.15
CA LEU A 249 -8.35 -6.20 -5.50
C LEU A 249 -6.82 -6.26 -5.59
N GLN A 250 -6.15 -6.73 -4.54
CA GLN A 250 -4.69 -6.79 -4.47
C GLN A 250 -4.11 -7.72 -5.54
N GLY A 251 -4.67 -8.93 -5.70
CA GLY A 251 -4.21 -9.87 -6.73
C GLY A 251 -4.43 -9.33 -8.15
N SER A 252 -5.55 -8.65 -8.39
CA SER A 252 -5.82 -8.01 -9.69
C SER A 252 -4.90 -6.83 -9.98
N LEU A 253 -4.53 -6.05 -8.96
CA LEU A 253 -3.60 -4.92 -9.11
C LEU A 253 -2.17 -5.36 -9.38
N PHE A 254 -1.67 -6.39 -8.69
CA PHE A 254 -0.35 -6.95 -8.98
C PHE A 254 -0.33 -7.67 -10.33
N GLY A 255 -1.42 -8.33 -10.73
CA GLY A 255 -1.57 -8.87 -12.07
C GLY A 255 -1.52 -7.77 -13.14
N LEU A 256 -2.24 -6.66 -12.92
CA LEU A 256 -2.17 -5.50 -13.80
C LEU A 256 -0.76 -4.92 -13.90
N ALA A 257 -0.12 -4.65 -12.76
CA ALA A 257 1.22 -4.09 -12.71
C ALA A 257 2.28 -5.00 -13.34
N GLY A 258 2.07 -6.32 -13.34
CA GLY A 258 2.93 -7.28 -14.02
C GLY A 258 3.08 -7.01 -15.53
N LEU A 259 2.07 -6.41 -16.16
CA LEU A 259 2.08 -6.04 -17.59
C LEU A 259 2.94 -4.81 -17.88
N LEU A 260 3.03 -3.87 -16.93
CA LEU A 260 3.80 -2.63 -17.07
C LEU A 260 5.26 -2.83 -16.65
N PRO A 261 6.20 -1.93 -16.99
CA PRO A 261 7.59 -2.02 -16.52
C PRO A 261 7.68 -2.19 -15.00
N ALA A 262 8.75 -2.84 -14.50
CA ALA A 262 8.87 -3.17 -13.08
C ALA A 262 8.75 -1.95 -12.14
N SER A 263 9.09 -0.76 -12.64
CA SER A 263 8.92 0.53 -11.97
C SER A 263 7.47 0.92 -11.69
N TYR A 264 6.47 0.19 -12.20
CA TYR A 264 5.03 0.41 -11.96
C TYR A 264 4.43 -0.58 -10.95
N THR A 265 5.18 -1.59 -10.51
CA THR A 265 4.82 -2.39 -9.33
C THR A 265 5.27 -1.71 -8.03
N ALA A 266 6.44 -1.07 -8.05
CA ALA A 266 6.99 -0.31 -6.93
C ALA A 266 6.05 0.80 -6.36
N PRO A 267 5.28 1.55 -7.18
CA PRO A 267 4.39 2.60 -6.71
C PRO A 267 3.20 2.04 -5.95
N ILE A 268 2.63 0.90 -6.39
CA ILE A 268 1.60 0.19 -5.63
C ILE A 268 2.15 -0.17 -4.26
N MET A 269 3.35 -0.76 -4.20
CA MET A 269 3.98 -1.13 -2.94
C MET A 269 4.30 0.10 -2.07
N SER A 270 4.75 1.21 -2.65
CA SER A 270 5.02 2.47 -1.94
C SER A 270 3.74 3.10 -1.38
N GLY A 271 2.65 3.14 -2.17
CA GLY A 271 1.34 3.61 -1.71
C GLY A 271 0.79 2.76 -0.56
N GLN A 272 1.02 1.45 -0.59
CA GLN A 272 0.74 0.54 0.53
C GLN A 272 1.55 0.86 1.79
N GLY A 273 2.81 1.26 1.66
CA GLY A 273 3.62 1.74 2.77
C GLY A 273 3.08 3.07 3.34
N LEU A 274 2.73 4.02 2.47
CA LEU A 274 2.15 5.29 2.89
C LEU A 274 0.82 5.11 3.64
N ALA A 275 0.01 4.13 3.25
CA ALA A 275 -1.21 3.76 3.97
C ALA A 275 -0.93 3.40 5.44
N GLY A 276 0.16 2.68 5.71
CA GLY A 276 0.59 2.33 7.07
C GLY A 276 1.09 3.54 7.86
N LEU A 277 1.81 4.45 7.19
CA LEU A 277 2.27 5.69 7.81
C LEU A 277 1.08 6.56 8.23
N PHE A 278 0.09 6.74 7.36
CA PHE A 278 -1.13 7.47 7.71
C PHE A 278 -1.89 6.82 8.86
N ALA A 279 -1.95 5.49 8.94
CA ALA A 279 -2.56 4.79 10.07
C ALA A 279 -1.83 5.05 11.40
N SER A 280 -0.50 5.04 11.39
CA SER A 280 0.29 5.32 12.59
C SER A 280 0.17 6.78 13.05
N VAL A 281 0.18 7.72 12.10
CA VAL A 281 -0.05 9.14 12.39
C VAL A 281 -1.47 9.35 12.94
N ALA A 282 -2.48 8.73 12.34
CA ALA A 282 -3.85 8.81 12.80
C ALA A 282 -4.05 8.20 14.20
N MET A 283 -3.32 7.12 14.53
CA MET A 283 -3.29 6.53 15.86
C MET A 283 -2.73 7.51 16.89
N ILE A 284 -1.57 8.12 16.62
CA ILE A 284 -0.92 9.08 17.51
C ILE A 284 -1.79 10.33 17.69
N CYS A 285 -2.36 10.86 16.60
CA CYS A 285 -3.25 12.01 16.65
C CYS A 285 -4.51 11.75 17.49
N ALA A 286 -5.08 10.54 17.44
CA ALA A 286 -6.25 10.20 18.26
C ALA A 286 -5.92 10.05 19.75
N ILE A 287 -4.72 9.57 20.08
CA ILE A 287 -4.25 9.54 21.48
C ILE A 287 -4.01 10.98 21.96
N ALA A 288 -3.37 11.81 21.13
CA ALA A 288 -3.06 13.20 21.46
C ALA A 288 -4.30 14.10 21.55
N SER A 289 -5.36 13.82 20.78
CA SER A 289 -6.59 14.60 20.82
C SER A 289 -7.44 14.35 22.06
N GLY A 290 -7.17 13.27 22.81
CA GLY A 290 -7.97 12.86 23.97
C GLY A 290 -9.45 12.59 23.64
N SER A 291 -9.77 12.42 22.36
CA SER A 291 -11.15 12.22 21.90
C SER A 291 -11.64 10.82 22.24
N GLU A 292 -12.96 10.66 22.39
CA GLU A 292 -13.55 9.33 22.57
C GLU A 292 -13.15 8.39 21.42
N LEU A 293 -12.84 7.13 21.76
CA LEU A 293 -12.44 6.10 20.80
C LEU A 293 -13.48 5.93 19.68
N SER A 294 -14.77 6.12 19.98
CA SER A 294 -15.87 6.09 19.02
C SER A 294 -15.77 7.17 17.95
N THR A 295 -15.43 8.41 18.35
CA THR A 295 -15.30 9.55 17.45
C THR A 295 -14.03 9.43 16.60
N SER A 296 -12.93 8.97 17.19
CA SER A 296 -11.69 8.68 16.47
C SER A 296 -11.90 7.56 15.43
N ALA A 297 -12.54 6.45 15.82
CA ALA A 297 -12.85 5.35 14.91
C ALA A 297 -13.81 5.77 13.78
N PHE A 298 -14.81 6.60 14.07
CA PHE A 298 -15.68 7.19 13.06
C PHE A 298 -14.87 8.01 12.04
N GLY A 299 -13.95 8.86 12.52
CA GLY A 299 -13.03 9.61 11.66
C GLY A 299 -12.22 8.71 10.75
N TYR A 300 -11.65 7.62 11.29
CA TYR A 300 -10.91 6.64 10.50
C TYR A 300 -11.75 6.03 9.38
N PHE A 301 -12.97 5.55 9.67
CA PHE A 301 -13.81 4.92 8.66
C PHE A 301 -14.27 5.90 7.57
N ILE A 302 -14.58 7.15 7.93
CA ILE A 302 -14.93 8.19 6.94
C ILE A 302 -13.74 8.55 6.06
N THR A 303 -12.55 8.74 6.64
CA THR A 303 -11.34 9.00 5.85
C THR A 303 -11.02 7.83 4.91
N ALA A 304 -11.20 6.58 5.35
CA ALA A 304 -11.08 5.41 4.48
C ALA A 304 -12.05 5.47 3.29
N CYS A 305 -13.32 5.82 3.52
CA CYS A 305 -14.31 6.01 2.44
C CYS A 305 -13.87 7.07 1.42
N VAL A 306 -13.37 8.22 1.88
CA VAL A 306 -12.87 9.29 1.00
C VAL A 306 -11.69 8.80 0.15
N VAL A 307 -10.74 8.08 0.75
CA VAL A 307 -9.60 7.52 0.03
C VAL A 307 -10.02 6.47 -0.99
N ILE A 308 -11.01 5.61 -0.67
CA ILE A 308 -11.54 4.63 -1.62
C ILE A 308 -12.23 5.34 -2.81
N ILE A 309 -13.03 6.37 -2.55
CA ILE A 309 -13.68 7.16 -3.61
C ILE A 309 -12.63 7.80 -4.53
N LEU A 310 -11.61 8.43 -3.94
CA LEU A 310 -10.50 9.00 -4.70
C LEU A 310 -9.78 7.93 -5.54
N THR A 311 -9.56 6.75 -4.96
CA THR A 311 -8.96 5.60 -5.65
C THR A 311 -9.79 5.13 -6.84
N ILE A 312 -11.12 5.09 -6.70
CA ILE A 312 -12.06 4.76 -7.79
C ILE A 312 -11.95 5.81 -8.91
N ILE A 313 -11.96 7.10 -8.58
CA ILE A 313 -11.84 8.18 -9.56
C ILE A 313 -10.51 8.07 -10.32
N CYS A 314 -9.40 7.84 -9.62
CA CYS A 314 -8.08 7.62 -10.22
C CYS A 314 -8.09 6.41 -11.16
N TYR A 315 -8.69 5.28 -10.75
CA TYR A 315 -8.80 4.08 -11.59
C TYR A 315 -9.58 4.33 -12.88
N LEU A 316 -10.72 5.03 -12.80
CA LEU A 316 -11.55 5.39 -13.96
C LEU A 316 -10.82 6.35 -14.92
N GLY A 317 -9.78 7.05 -14.47
CA GLY A 317 -8.90 7.88 -15.29
C GLY A 317 -7.91 7.08 -16.15
N LEU A 318 -7.53 5.84 -15.76
CA LEU A 318 -6.49 5.06 -16.46
C LEU A 318 -6.75 4.85 -17.95
N PRO A 319 -7.97 4.45 -18.41
CA PRO A 319 -8.22 4.22 -19.83
C PRO A 319 -8.04 5.46 -20.70
N ARG A 320 -8.05 6.67 -20.11
CA ARG A 320 -7.83 7.91 -20.87
C ARG A 320 -6.36 8.17 -21.19
N LEU A 321 -5.41 7.53 -20.50
CA LEU A 321 -3.98 7.78 -20.67
C LEU A 321 -3.38 6.90 -21.77
N GLU A 322 -2.71 7.53 -22.74
CA GLU A 322 -2.08 6.85 -23.90
C GLU A 322 -1.07 5.78 -23.48
N PHE A 323 -0.27 6.07 -22.46
CA PHE A 323 0.72 5.12 -21.90
C PHE A 323 0.07 3.82 -21.44
N TYR A 324 -1.04 3.92 -20.71
CA TYR A 324 -1.75 2.75 -20.21
C TYR A 324 -2.40 1.97 -21.35
N ARG A 325 -3.01 2.67 -22.32
CA ARG A 325 -3.61 2.01 -23.51
C ARG A 325 -2.58 1.22 -24.30
N TYR A 326 -1.36 1.73 -24.46
CA TYR A 326 -0.28 1.02 -25.17
C TYR A 326 0.00 -0.35 -24.54
N TYR A 327 0.29 -0.41 -23.23
CA TYR A 327 0.53 -1.69 -22.55
C TYR A 327 -0.70 -2.60 -22.48
N GLN A 328 -1.90 -2.01 -22.45
CA GLN A 328 -3.14 -2.77 -22.51
C GLN A 328 -3.40 -3.37 -23.90
N GLN A 329 -3.01 -2.69 -24.98
CA GLN A 329 -3.11 -3.20 -26.35
C GLN A 329 -2.11 -4.34 -26.61
N LEU A 330 -0.92 -4.29 -26.00
CA LEU A 330 0.03 -5.42 -26.02
C LEU A 330 -0.53 -6.72 -25.41
N LYS A 331 -1.61 -6.65 -24.61
CA LYS A 331 -2.32 -7.83 -24.10
C LYS A 331 -3.33 -8.40 -25.13
N LEU A 332 -3.83 -7.56 -26.03
CA LEU A 332 -4.84 -7.92 -27.03
C LEU A 332 -4.21 -8.44 -28.34
N GLU A 333 -3.03 -7.94 -28.72
CA GLU A 333 -2.22 -8.55 -29.78
C GLU A 333 -1.75 -9.92 -29.29
N GLY A 334 -2.21 -10.99 -29.93
CA GLY A 334 -2.00 -12.36 -29.46
C GLY A 334 -0.52 -12.79 -29.39
N PRO A 335 -0.23 -13.97 -28.81
CA PRO A 335 1.14 -14.44 -28.56
C PRO A 335 2.07 -14.45 -29.79
N GLY A 336 1.52 -14.66 -30.99
CA GLY A 336 2.28 -14.77 -32.24
C GLY A 336 2.78 -13.45 -32.84
N GLU A 337 2.05 -12.33 -32.66
CA GLU A 337 2.52 -11.01 -33.10
C GLU A 337 3.47 -10.38 -32.08
N GLN A 338 3.29 -10.73 -30.80
CA GLN A 338 4.11 -10.25 -29.69
C GLN A 338 5.56 -10.77 -29.73
N GLU A 339 5.77 -12.06 -30.05
CA GLU A 339 7.12 -12.62 -30.21
C GLU A 339 7.86 -11.95 -31.38
N THR A 340 7.16 -11.71 -32.50
CA THR A 340 7.75 -11.07 -33.69
C THR A 340 8.12 -9.60 -33.43
N LYS A 341 7.23 -8.79 -32.84
CA LYS A 341 7.52 -7.38 -32.57
C LYS A 341 8.58 -7.18 -31.47
N LEU A 342 8.58 -8.00 -30.42
CA LEU A 342 9.53 -7.83 -29.31
C LEU A 342 10.94 -8.33 -29.65
N ASP A 343 11.07 -9.42 -30.42
CA ASP A 343 12.37 -9.89 -30.92
C ASP A 343 12.99 -8.91 -31.94
N LEU A 344 12.17 -8.26 -32.77
CA LEU A 344 12.63 -7.21 -33.68
C LEU A 344 13.13 -5.96 -32.94
N ILE A 345 12.55 -5.64 -31.79
CA ILE A 345 13.00 -4.53 -30.93
C ILE A 345 14.27 -4.92 -30.15
N SER A 346 14.38 -6.16 -29.68
CA SER A 346 15.55 -6.66 -28.96
C SER A 346 16.79 -6.84 -29.86
N LYS A 347 16.59 -7.10 -31.16
CA LYS A 347 17.66 -7.27 -32.15
C LYS A 347 18.05 -6.00 -32.91
N GLY A 348 17.50 -4.83 -32.56
CA GLY A 348 17.69 -3.57 -33.29
C GLY A 348 19.06 -2.89 -33.16
N GLU A 349 20.10 -3.56 -32.66
CA GLU A 349 21.40 -2.93 -32.35
C GLU A 349 22.65 -3.59 -32.99
N GLU A 350 22.53 -4.33 -34.09
CA GLU A 350 23.70 -4.77 -34.88
C GLU A 350 23.42 -4.64 -36.40
N PRO A 351 24.23 -3.90 -37.18
CA PRO A 351 24.15 -3.91 -38.63
C PRO A 351 24.92 -5.12 -39.18
N ARG A 352 24.21 -6.10 -39.75
CA ARG A 352 24.85 -7.11 -40.61
C ARG A 352 24.24 -7.15 -41.99
N ALA A 353 25.08 -6.78 -42.95
CA ALA A 353 24.87 -6.91 -44.38
C ALA A 353 24.90 -8.38 -44.83
N GLY A 354 24.08 -8.71 -45.84
CA GLY A 354 24.44 -9.72 -46.84
C GLY A 354 23.56 -10.98 -46.95
N LYS A 355 22.73 -10.96 -48.01
CA LYS A 355 22.33 -12.06 -48.92
C LYS A 355 21.33 -13.14 -48.48
N GLY A 356 20.30 -13.30 -49.33
CA GLY A 356 19.69 -14.60 -49.67
C GLY A 356 18.17 -14.61 -49.62
N GLU A 357 17.52 -14.28 -50.73
CA GLU A 357 16.11 -14.62 -50.97
C GLU A 357 15.91 -16.14 -50.93
N SER A 358 14.85 -16.59 -50.25
CA SER A 358 14.19 -17.84 -50.62
C SER A 358 12.71 -17.79 -50.24
N GLU A 359 11.91 -17.98 -51.28
CA GLU A 359 10.46 -17.96 -51.31
C GLU A 359 9.86 -19.27 -50.74
N VAL A 360 8.61 -19.20 -50.28
CA VAL A 360 7.62 -20.27 -50.02
C VAL A 360 7.73 -21.07 -48.70
N SER A 361 6.75 -20.85 -47.80
CA SER A 361 5.69 -21.82 -47.44
C SER A 361 4.96 -21.36 -46.18
N ALA A 362 3.71 -20.92 -46.31
CA ALA A 362 2.84 -20.65 -45.17
C ALA A 362 2.42 -21.96 -44.47
N PRO A 363 2.63 -22.13 -43.15
CA PRO A 363 1.96 -23.17 -42.40
C PRO A 363 0.66 -22.59 -41.80
N ASN A 364 -0.47 -23.12 -42.26
CA ASN A 364 -1.75 -23.04 -41.58
C ASN A 364 -1.61 -23.53 -40.12
N SER A 365 -1.43 -22.62 -39.16
CA SER A 365 -1.52 -22.95 -37.75
C SER A 365 -2.93 -22.65 -37.23
N LYS A 366 -3.70 -23.73 -37.03
CA LYS A 366 -4.92 -23.73 -36.20
C LYS A 366 -4.65 -23.02 -34.87
N PRO A 367 -5.61 -22.25 -34.32
CA PRO A 367 -5.46 -21.61 -33.03
C PRO A 367 -5.49 -22.69 -31.95
N THR A 368 -4.31 -23.16 -31.53
CA THR A 368 -4.20 -24.03 -30.37
C THR A 368 -4.30 -23.15 -29.13
N ASN A 369 -5.46 -23.20 -28.47
CA ASN A 369 -5.67 -22.75 -27.10
C ASN A 369 -4.73 -23.54 -26.17
N LYS A 370 -3.45 -23.16 -26.13
CA LYS A 370 -2.51 -23.64 -25.11
C LYS A 370 -2.87 -22.94 -23.81
N SER A 371 -3.66 -23.63 -22.98
CA SER A 371 -3.71 -23.39 -21.54
C SER A 371 -2.28 -23.20 -21.04
N HIS A 372 -1.90 -21.95 -20.72
CA HIS A 372 -0.60 -21.64 -20.16
C HIS A 372 -0.43 -22.46 -18.88
N SER A 373 0.61 -23.29 -18.81
CA SER A 373 0.80 -24.19 -17.68
C SER A 373 1.17 -23.37 -16.44
N ILE A 374 0.21 -23.16 -15.54
CA ILE A 374 0.41 -22.46 -14.24
C ILE A 374 1.60 -23.06 -13.48
N ARG A 375 1.82 -24.37 -13.60
CA ARG A 375 2.97 -25.06 -13.01
C ARG A 375 4.31 -24.56 -13.55
N ALA A 376 4.39 -24.26 -14.85
CA ALA A 376 5.59 -23.69 -15.46
C ALA A 376 5.84 -22.25 -14.99
N ILE A 377 4.79 -21.43 -14.95
CA ILE A 377 4.83 -20.06 -14.41
C ILE A 377 5.35 -20.09 -12.96
N LEU A 378 4.75 -20.94 -12.12
CA LEU A 378 5.15 -21.10 -10.72
C LEU A 378 6.62 -21.51 -10.58
N LYS A 379 7.10 -22.44 -11.41
CA LYS A 379 8.51 -22.88 -11.39
C LYS A 379 9.47 -21.71 -11.67
N ASN A 380 9.12 -20.80 -12.57
CA ASN A 380 9.95 -19.65 -12.93
C ASN A 380 9.98 -18.56 -11.86
N ILE A 381 8.85 -18.34 -11.17
CA ILE A 381 8.73 -17.31 -10.12
C ILE A 381 8.93 -17.85 -8.70
N LEU A 382 9.28 -19.14 -8.55
CA LEU A 382 9.30 -19.80 -7.25
C LEU A 382 10.23 -19.11 -6.24
N VAL A 383 11.41 -18.69 -6.66
CA VAL A 383 12.39 -18.01 -5.79
C VAL A 383 11.84 -16.70 -5.22
N PRO A 384 11.41 -15.71 -6.04
CA PRO A 384 10.81 -14.49 -5.49
C PRO A 384 9.50 -14.74 -4.74
N ALA A 385 8.70 -15.73 -5.14
CA ALA A 385 7.44 -16.08 -4.47
C ALA A 385 7.68 -16.63 -3.05
N LEU A 386 8.60 -17.58 -2.88
CA LEU A 386 8.99 -18.08 -1.56
C LEU A 386 9.69 -17.00 -0.73
N SER A 387 10.48 -16.13 -1.37
CA SER A 387 11.16 -15.02 -0.70
C SER A 387 10.17 -14.02 -0.09
N VAL A 388 9.14 -13.59 -0.85
CA VAL A 388 8.12 -12.68 -0.31
C VAL A 388 7.29 -13.35 0.79
N CYS A 389 6.96 -14.63 0.62
CA CYS A 389 6.27 -15.42 1.64
C CYS A 389 7.08 -15.43 2.94
N PHE A 390 8.38 -15.70 2.86
CA PHE A 390 9.26 -15.73 4.02
C PHE A 390 9.42 -14.35 4.69
N VAL A 391 9.57 -13.30 3.88
CA VAL A 391 9.59 -11.90 4.35
C VAL A 391 8.39 -11.61 5.25
N PHE A 392 7.17 -11.90 4.78
CA PHE A 392 5.96 -11.64 5.56
C PHE A 392 5.74 -12.64 6.70
N THR A 393 6.25 -13.88 6.58
CA THR A 393 6.22 -14.85 7.69
C THR A 393 6.99 -14.32 8.89
N ILE A 394 8.21 -13.83 8.67
CA ILE A 394 9.03 -13.23 9.75
C ILE A 394 8.41 -11.90 10.22
N THR A 395 7.94 -11.07 9.29
CA THR A 395 7.36 -9.77 9.64
C THR A 395 6.14 -9.90 10.53
N ILE A 396 5.12 -10.67 10.12
CA ILE A 396 3.88 -10.85 10.90
C ILE A 396 4.10 -11.73 12.13
N GLY A 397 5.08 -12.65 12.08
CA GLY A 397 5.50 -13.41 13.24
C GLY A 397 5.92 -12.50 14.41
N MET A 398 6.68 -11.44 14.12
CA MET A 398 7.18 -10.53 15.16
C MET A 398 6.29 -9.29 15.37
N PHE A 399 5.79 -8.67 14.30
CA PHE A 399 5.05 -7.41 14.36
C PHE A 399 3.59 -7.58 13.86
N PRO A 400 2.58 -7.06 14.60
CA PRO A 400 2.70 -6.32 15.85
C PRO A 400 2.72 -7.24 17.09
N ALA A 401 2.42 -8.52 16.95
CA ALA A 401 2.08 -9.41 18.06
C ALA A 401 3.12 -9.44 19.20
N VAL A 402 4.40 -9.57 18.88
CA VAL A 402 5.49 -9.58 19.88
C VAL A 402 6.03 -8.17 20.10
N ALA A 403 6.24 -7.41 19.03
CA ALA A 403 6.84 -6.08 19.08
C ALA A 403 5.99 -5.07 19.89
N ALA A 404 4.67 -5.19 19.89
CA ALA A 404 3.78 -4.31 20.64
C ALA A 404 3.77 -4.59 22.17
N GLU A 405 4.38 -5.68 22.62
CA GLU A 405 4.49 -6.05 24.05
C GLU A 405 5.80 -5.50 24.69
N VAL A 406 6.64 -4.80 23.92
CA VAL A 406 7.85 -4.15 24.44
C VAL A 406 7.47 -2.96 25.31
N LYS A 407 8.11 -2.86 26.49
CA LYS A 407 7.95 -1.71 27.38
C LYS A 407 9.21 -0.84 27.38
N SER A 408 9.00 0.46 27.50
CA SER A 408 10.07 1.43 27.67
C SER A 408 10.78 1.22 29.01
N SER A 409 12.11 1.19 28.96
CA SER A 409 12.99 1.16 30.13
C SER A 409 13.17 2.55 30.77
N ILE A 410 12.96 3.62 30.00
CA ILE A 410 13.22 5.02 30.41
C ILE A 410 11.94 5.81 30.72
N ALA A 411 10.75 5.28 30.40
CA ALA A 411 9.49 6.01 30.56
C ALA A 411 9.19 6.39 32.02
N GLY A 412 9.55 5.54 32.99
CA GLY A 412 9.14 5.72 34.39
C GLY A 412 7.63 5.91 34.53
N THR A 413 7.21 6.99 35.20
CA THR A 413 5.80 7.40 35.36
C THR A 413 5.32 8.43 34.32
N SER A 414 6.13 8.72 33.30
CA SER A 414 5.81 9.76 32.32
C SER A 414 4.72 9.33 31.33
N ALA A 415 4.10 10.32 30.69
CA ALA A 415 3.15 10.10 29.59
C ALA A 415 3.73 9.31 28.41
N TRP A 416 5.06 9.14 28.34
CA TRP A 416 5.75 8.36 27.33
C TRP A 416 5.27 6.91 27.25
N GLY A 417 4.82 6.32 28.37
CA GLY A 417 4.28 4.95 28.37
C GLY A 417 3.13 4.74 27.38
N ASN A 418 2.27 5.75 27.20
CA ASN A 418 1.12 5.69 26.28
C ASN A 418 1.53 5.90 24.80
N TYR A 419 2.62 6.63 24.57
CA TYR A 419 3.11 6.93 23.22
C TYR A 419 4.22 5.99 22.74
N PHE A 420 4.85 5.25 23.66
CA PHE A 420 6.00 4.42 23.33
C PHE A 420 5.68 3.43 22.21
N ILE A 421 4.63 2.61 22.33
CA ILE A 421 4.27 1.65 21.28
C ILE A 421 3.81 2.34 19.98
N PRO A 422 2.87 3.31 19.99
CA PRO A 422 2.49 4.04 18.78
C PRO A 422 3.69 4.67 18.04
N VAL A 423 4.67 5.21 18.76
CA VAL A 423 5.82 5.91 18.19
C VAL A 423 6.95 4.93 17.86
N SER A 424 7.52 4.25 18.85
CA SER A 424 8.71 3.39 18.68
C SER A 424 8.44 2.10 17.91
N CYS A 425 7.20 1.59 17.92
CA CYS A 425 6.81 0.39 17.20
C CYS A 425 6.10 0.74 15.89
N PHE A 426 4.88 1.26 15.96
CA PHE A 426 4.03 1.42 14.76
C PHE A 426 4.54 2.50 13.81
N LEU A 427 4.86 3.70 14.31
CA LEU A 427 5.32 4.80 13.45
C LEU A 427 6.69 4.48 12.83
N ILE A 428 7.67 4.04 13.63
CA ILE A 428 8.99 3.64 13.13
C ILE A 428 8.86 2.52 12.09
N PHE A 429 8.06 1.48 12.37
CA PHE A 429 7.85 0.41 11.40
C PHE A 429 7.29 0.96 10.08
N ASN A 430 6.23 1.77 10.13
CA ASN A 430 5.59 2.25 8.92
C ASN A 430 6.42 3.28 8.14
N ILE A 431 7.20 4.13 8.82
CA ILE A 431 8.15 5.05 8.16
C ILE A 431 9.19 4.25 7.38
N PHE A 432 9.89 3.32 8.05
CA PHE A 432 10.99 2.60 7.42
C PHE A 432 10.52 1.57 6.39
N ASP A 433 9.36 0.93 6.59
CA ASP A 433 8.72 0.08 5.58
C ASP A 433 8.34 0.89 4.32
N TRP A 434 7.74 2.08 4.50
CA TRP A 434 7.43 2.98 3.38
C TRP A 434 8.70 3.45 2.66
N LEU A 435 9.73 3.86 3.38
CA LEU A 435 11.02 4.26 2.79
C LEU A 435 11.65 3.11 1.99
N GLY A 436 11.66 1.90 2.55
CA GLY A 436 12.13 0.70 1.86
C GLY A 436 11.35 0.42 0.57
N ARG A 437 10.02 0.46 0.62
CA ARG A 437 9.16 0.27 -0.55
C ARG A 437 9.41 1.34 -1.61
N SER A 438 9.51 2.60 -1.19
CA SER A 438 9.69 3.75 -2.07
C SER A 438 11.07 3.75 -2.73
N LEU A 439 12.11 3.31 -2.02
CA LEU A 439 13.45 3.20 -2.56
C LEU A 439 13.52 2.27 -3.77
N THR A 440 12.68 1.22 -3.82
CA THR A 440 12.65 0.32 -4.99
C THR A 440 12.17 0.98 -6.29
N ALA A 441 11.51 2.15 -6.22
CA ALA A 441 11.19 2.94 -7.40
C ALA A 441 12.41 3.68 -7.97
N LEU A 442 13.45 3.89 -7.16
CA LEU A 442 14.70 4.57 -7.53
C LEU A 442 15.82 3.59 -7.84
N THR A 443 16.00 2.57 -6.99
CA THR A 443 17.07 1.58 -7.10
C THR A 443 16.57 0.17 -6.79
N MET A 444 16.84 -0.75 -7.71
CA MET A 444 16.41 -2.15 -7.63
C MET A 444 17.61 -3.10 -7.42
N TRP A 445 18.64 -2.66 -6.71
CA TRP A 445 19.72 -3.53 -6.29
C TRP A 445 19.18 -4.66 -5.40
N PRO A 446 19.64 -5.93 -5.51
CA PRO A 446 20.77 -6.45 -6.29
C PRO A 446 20.42 -6.92 -7.71
N GLY A 447 19.21 -6.65 -8.20
CA GLY A 447 18.71 -7.11 -9.49
C GLY A 447 17.96 -8.45 -9.44
N LYS A 448 17.19 -8.74 -10.50
CA LYS A 448 16.21 -9.85 -10.55
C LYS A 448 16.80 -11.26 -10.51
N ASP A 449 18.04 -11.43 -10.95
CA ASP A 449 18.70 -12.74 -11.07
C ASP A 449 19.80 -12.95 -10.03
N SER A 450 20.00 -11.97 -9.15
CA SER A 450 21.01 -12.04 -8.11
C SER A 450 20.59 -12.95 -6.97
N ARG A 451 21.53 -13.79 -6.50
CA ARG A 451 21.36 -14.64 -5.31
C ARG A 451 21.37 -13.86 -4.00
N TRP A 452 21.74 -12.58 -4.03
CA TRP A 452 21.71 -11.70 -2.86
C TRP A 452 20.30 -11.48 -2.34
N LEU A 453 19.28 -11.42 -3.21
CA LEU A 453 17.89 -11.21 -2.79
C LEU A 453 17.40 -12.31 -1.80
N PRO A 454 17.39 -13.60 -2.16
CA PRO A 454 16.97 -14.65 -1.21
C PRO A 454 17.89 -14.76 0.00
N THR A 455 19.19 -14.45 -0.15
CA THR A 455 20.14 -14.47 0.97
C THR A 455 19.82 -13.39 2.02
N LEU A 456 19.55 -12.16 1.57
CA LEU A 456 19.13 -11.06 2.45
C LEU A 456 17.78 -11.34 3.10
N VAL A 457 16.87 -12.00 2.38
CA VAL A 457 15.58 -12.46 2.94
C VAL A 457 15.79 -13.49 4.05
N LEU A 458 16.67 -14.47 3.85
CA LEU A 458 16.99 -15.46 4.88
C LEU A 458 17.68 -14.80 6.09
N ALA A 459 18.56 -13.84 5.85
CA ALA A 459 19.24 -13.09 6.90
C ALA A 459 18.26 -12.35 7.85
N ARG A 460 17.03 -12.04 7.41
CA ARG A 460 16.01 -11.43 8.28
C ARG A 460 15.62 -12.31 9.47
N LEU A 461 15.93 -13.62 9.47
CA LEU A 461 15.78 -14.47 10.65
C LEU A 461 16.51 -13.91 11.88
N VAL A 462 17.59 -13.16 11.70
CA VAL A 462 18.33 -12.52 12.80
C VAL A 462 17.43 -11.59 13.63
N PHE A 463 16.40 -10.99 13.03
CA PHE A 463 15.50 -10.08 13.75
C PHE A 463 14.59 -10.80 14.75
N VAL A 464 14.36 -12.10 14.59
CA VAL A 464 13.56 -12.90 15.54
C VAL A 464 14.21 -12.90 16.93
N PRO A 465 15.44 -13.42 17.14
CA PRO A 465 16.08 -13.37 18.44
C PRO A 465 16.35 -11.93 18.91
N LEU A 466 16.74 -11.01 18.01
CA LEU A 466 17.00 -9.61 18.40
C LEU A 466 15.77 -8.94 19.05
N LEU A 467 14.59 -9.10 18.45
CA LEU A 467 13.36 -8.50 18.97
C LEU A 467 12.78 -9.28 20.17
N LEU A 468 12.93 -10.61 20.24
CA LEU A 468 12.51 -11.40 21.41
C LEU A 468 13.32 -11.06 22.67
N LEU A 469 14.60 -10.71 22.50
CA LEU A 469 15.52 -10.35 23.58
C LEU A 469 15.47 -8.86 23.98
N CYS A 470 14.65 -8.05 23.32
CA CYS A 470 14.27 -6.71 23.78
C CYS A 470 13.40 -6.77 25.04
N ASN A 471 13.09 -5.63 25.66
CA ASN A 471 12.30 -5.53 26.89
C ASN A 471 10.77 -5.81 26.72
N VAL A 472 10.41 -6.97 26.16
CA VAL A 472 9.04 -7.50 26.10
C VAL A 472 8.53 -7.86 27.51
N GLN A 473 7.33 -7.42 27.89
CA GLN A 473 6.73 -7.73 29.20
C GLN A 473 5.21 -7.93 29.12
N PRO A 474 4.64 -8.94 29.81
CA PRO A 474 5.29 -9.89 30.71
C PRO A 474 6.07 -10.97 29.93
N ARG A 475 7.09 -11.56 30.58
CA ARG A 475 7.93 -12.64 30.03
C ARG A 475 8.09 -13.75 31.05
N ARG A 476 8.31 -14.98 30.59
CA ARG A 476 8.45 -16.18 31.43
C ARG A 476 9.83 -16.83 31.32
N TYR A 477 10.36 -16.97 30.09
CA TYR A 477 11.51 -17.87 29.86
C TYR A 477 12.79 -17.15 29.43
N LEU A 478 12.69 -16.05 28.67
CA LEU A 478 13.86 -15.37 28.08
C LEU A 478 14.34 -14.20 28.92
N SER A 479 15.65 -14.00 29.04
CA SER A 479 16.23 -12.79 29.66
C SER A 479 16.17 -11.58 28.71
N VAL A 480 16.13 -10.38 29.27
CA VAL A 480 16.30 -9.13 28.50
C VAL A 480 17.80 -8.91 28.27
N VAL A 481 18.23 -8.92 27.01
CA VAL A 481 19.61 -8.59 26.63
C VAL A 481 19.70 -7.15 26.16
N PHE A 482 18.66 -6.68 25.46
CA PHE A 482 18.58 -5.32 24.93
C PHE A 482 17.52 -4.54 25.69
N GLU A 483 17.91 -3.98 26.84
CA GLU A 483 16.99 -3.28 27.73
C GLU A 483 16.66 -1.86 27.25
N HIS A 484 17.68 -1.12 26.78
CA HIS A 484 17.52 0.28 26.40
C HIS A 484 16.69 0.46 25.12
N ASP A 485 15.74 1.41 25.16
CA ASP A 485 14.76 1.68 24.08
C ASP A 485 15.40 1.92 22.70
N ALA A 486 16.61 2.50 22.67
CA ALA A 486 17.35 2.75 21.43
C ALA A 486 17.63 1.46 20.63
N TRP A 487 17.91 0.34 21.29
CA TRP A 487 18.12 -0.94 20.62
C TRP A 487 16.86 -1.40 19.91
N TYR A 488 15.73 -1.34 20.62
CA TYR A 488 14.43 -1.70 20.06
C TYR A 488 14.09 -0.83 18.85
N ILE A 489 14.23 0.49 18.95
CA ILE A 489 13.96 1.42 17.85
C ILE A 489 14.86 1.14 16.64
N PHE A 490 16.15 0.90 16.86
CA PHE A 490 17.10 0.57 15.80
C PHE A 490 16.75 -0.75 15.10
N PHE A 491 16.45 -1.81 15.87
CA PHE A 491 16.05 -3.09 15.32
C PHE A 491 14.73 -2.97 14.56
N MET A 492 13.75 -2.23 15.07
CA MET A 492 12.48 -1.99 14.39
C MET A 492 12.66 -1.23 13.07
N ALA A 493 13.53 -0.22 13.03
CA ALA A 493 13.84 0.52 11.81
C ALA A 493 14.47 -0.39 10.73
N ALA A 494 15.51 -1.14 11.09
CA ALA A 494 16.18 -2.06 10.16
C ALA A 494 15.27 -3.22 9.71
N PHE A 495 14.47 -3.76 10.64
CA PHE A 495 13.49 -4.79 10.39
C PHE A 495 12.41 -4.34 9.41
N ALA A 496 11.89 -3.12 9.57
CA ALA A 496 10.86 -2.58 8.71
C ALA A 496 11.42 -2.13 7.35
N PHE A 497 12.59 -1.51 7.31
CA PHE A 497 13.23 -1.14 6.05
C PHE A 497 13.52 -2.37 5.17
N SER A 498 14.09 -3.43 5.77
CA SER A 498 14.33 -4.69 5.08
C SER A 498 13.04 -5.37 4.63
N ASN A 499 11.93 -5.23 5.39
CA ASN A 499 10.61 -5.67 4.95
C ASN A 499 10.19 -4.99 3.66
N GLY A 500 10.12 -3.65 3.71
CA GLY A 500 9.59 -2.86 2.61
C GLY A 500 10.41 -3.02 1.34
N TYR A 501 11.73 -2.94 1.47
CA TYR A 501 12.66 -3.04 0.34
C TYR A 501 12.60 -4.43 -0.31
N LEU A 502 12.84 -5.50 0.46
CA LEU A 502 12.93 -6.85 -0.10
C LEU A 502 11.57 -7.36 -0.59
N ALA A 503 10.46 -7.05 0.11
CA ALA A 503 9.13 -7.39 -0.36
C ALA A 503 8.82 -6.72 -1.71
N SER A 504 9.11 -5.41 -1.84
CA SER A 504 8.93 -4.70 -3.11
C SER A 504 9.74 -5.32 -4.23
N LEU A 505 11.02 -5.65 -3.99
CA LEU A 505 11.86 -6.29 -5.01
C LEU A 505 11.26 -7.61 -5.49
N CYS A 506 10.81 -8.47 -4.57
CA CYS A 506 10.16 -9.73 -4.93
C CYS A 506 8.92 -9.49 -5.80
N MET A 507 8.03 -8.57 -5.39
CA MET A 507 6.80 -8.26 -6.13
C MET A 507 7.09 -7.63 -7.51
N CYS A 508 8.14 -6.83 -7.63
CA CYS A 508 8.54 -6.24 -8.91
C CYS A 508 9.22 -7.24 -9.84
N PHE A 509 10.05 -8.14 -9.31
CA PHE A 509 10.81 -9.10 -10.12
C PHE A 509 10.03 -10.35 -10.50
N GLY A 510 9.06 -10.80 -9.69
CA GLY A 510 8.27 -12.01 -9.94
C GLY A 510 7.65 -12.03 -11.34
N PRO A 511 6.80 -11.06 -11.70
CA PRO A 511 6.20 -10.98 -13.04
C PRO A 511 7.19 -10.82 -14.19
N LYS A 512 8.44 -10.43 -13.91
CA LYS A 512 9.50 -10.21 -14.90
C LYS A 512 10.38 -11.44 -15.14
N LYS A 513 10.13 -12.55 -14.44
CA LYS A 513 10.76 -13.85 -14.72
C LYS A 513 9.97 -14.72 -15.70
N VAL A 514 8.85 -14.22 -16.22
CA VAL A 514 7.99 -14.95 -17.16
C VAL A 514 7.75 -14.13 -18.42
N LYS A 515 7.17 -14.76 -19.45
CA LYS A 515 6.80 -14.07 -20.69
C LYS A 515 5.73 -12.99 -20.41
N PRO A 516 5.65 -11.90 -21.20
CA PRO A 516 4.65 -10.85 -21.01
C PRO A 516 3.20 -11.36 -20.94
N ALA A 517 2.85 -12.34 -21.78
CA ALA A 517 1.53 -12.99 -21.77
C ALA A 517 1.19 -13.70 -20.45
N GLU A 518 2.20 -14.12 -19.69
CA GLU A 518 2.05 -14.84 -18.41
C GLU A 518 2.24 -13.92 -17.20
N ALA A 519 2.65 -12.67 -17.41
CA ALA A 519 3.02 -11.74 -16.35
C ALA A 519 1.84 -11.36 -15.43
N GLU A 520 0.61 -11.29 -15.97
CA GLU A 520 -0.59 -11.05 -15.16
C GLU A 520 -0.81 -12.20 -14.16
N THR A 521 -0.76 -13.45 -14.64
CA THR A 521 -0.91 -14.64 -13.79
C THR A 521 0.22 -14.72 -12.76
N ALA A 522 1.46 -14.44 -13.17
CA ALA A 522 2.58 -14.38 -12.23
C ALA A 522 2.38 -13.34 -11.13
N GLY A 523 1.89 -12.15 -11.46
CA GLY A 523 1.56 -11.12 -10.46
C GLY A 523 0.47 -11.56 -9.48
N ALA A 524 -0.57 -12.26 -9.96
CA ALA A 524 -1.61 -12.81 -9.10
C ALA A 524 -1.06 -13.90 -8.15
N ILE A 525 -0.22 -14.82 -8.66
CA ILE A 525 0.43 -15.85 -7.83
C ILE A 525 1.36 -15.22 -6.79
N MET A 526 2.12 -14.18 -7.15
CA MET A 526 2.95 -13.44 -6.20
C MET A 526 2.13 -12.85 -5.05
N ALA A 527 0.94 -12.31 -5.34
CA ALA A 527 0.02 -11.81 -4.32
C ALA A 527 -0.49 -12.94 -3.40
N PHE A 528 -0.75 -14.13 -3.94
CA PHE A 528 -1.09 -15.30 -3.12
C PHE A 528 0.05 -15.70 -2.17
N PHE A 529 1.30 -15.78 -2.64
CA PHE A 529 2.44 -16.12 -1.77
C PHE A 529 2.71 -15.04 -0.70
N LEU A 530 2.45 -13.77 -1.01
CA LEU A 530 2.45 -12.70 -0.03
C LEU A 530 1.41 -12.98 1.07
N SER A 531 0.16 -13.28 0.70
CA SER A 531 -0.92 -13.62 1.64
C SER A 531 -0.64 -14.89 2.44
N LEU A 532 -0.02 -15.89 1.82
CA LEU A 532 0.45 -17.10 2.51
C LEU A 532 1.48 -16.76 3.59
N GLY A 533 2.42 -15.85 3.29
CA GLY A 533 3.38 -15.35 4.27
C GLY A 533 2.73 -14.64 5.44
N LEU A 534 1.70 -13.81 5.18
CA LEU A 534 0.92 -13.16 6.24
C LEU A 534 0.23 -14.19 7.15
N ALA A 535 -0.40 -15.21 6.56
CA ALA A 535 -1.09 -16.27 7.29
C ALA A 535 -0.12 -17.14 8.11
N LEU A 536 1.01 -17.57 7.52
CA LEU A 536 2.03 -18.33 8.23
C LEU A 536 2.65 -17.52 9.36
N GLY A 537 2.95 -16.24 9.13
CA GLY A 537 3.46 -15.34 10.15
C GLY A 537 2.47 -15.17 11.32
N ALA A 538 1.18 -15.06 11.02
CA ALA A 538 0.14 -15.02 12.07
C ALA A 538 0.16 -16.30 12.93
N VAL A 539 0.30 -17.49 12.32
CA VAL A 539 0.44 -18.75 13.06
C VAL A 539 1.71 -18.77 13.92
N PHE A 540 2.87 -18.40 13.36
CA PHE A 540 4.14 -18.35 14.08
C PHE A 540 4.15 -17.30 15.20
N SER A 541 3.37 -16.22 15.08
CA SER A 541 3.29 -15.19 16.12
C SER A 541 2.75 -15.73 17.45
N PHE A 542 1.82 -16.70 17.40
CA PHE A 542 1.34 -17.39 18.59
C PHE A 542 2.45 -18.20 19.27
N LEU A 543 3.28 -18.86 18.47
CA LEU A 543 4.45 -19.60 18.97
C LEU A 543 5.47 -18.66 19.60
N PHE A 544 5.83 -17.57 18.92
CA PHE A 544 6.81 -16.61 19.45
C PHE A 544 6.32 -15.94 20.74
N ARG A 545 5.03 -15.58 20.83
CA ARG A 545 4.41 -15.10 22.07
C ARG A 545 4.45 -16.12 23.21
N ALA A 546 4.38 -17.42 22.91
CA ALA A 546 4.46 -18.46 23.93
C ALA A 546 5.89 -18.69 24.45
N ILE A 547 6.90 -18.34 23.65
CA ILE A 547 8.33 -18.50 23.98
C ILE A 547 8.85 -17.36 24.86
N VAL A 548 8.36 -16.13 24.67
CA VAL A 548 8.71 -14.98 25.52
C VAL A 548 8.00 -15.10 26.86
#